data_AF-A0A2A9GR11-F1
#
_entry.id   AF-A0A2A9GR11-F1
#
_cell.length_a   1.000
_cell.length_b   1.000
_cell.length_c   1.000
_cell.angle_alpha   90.00
_cell.angle_beta   90.00
_cell.angle_gamma   90.00
#
_symmetry.space_group_name_H-M   'P 1'
#
loop_
_entity.id
_entity.type
_entity.pdbx_description
1 polymer ?
#
loop_
_entity_poly.entity_id
_entity_poly.type
_entity_poly.pdbx_seq_one_letter_code
_entity_poly.pdbx_strand_id
1 'polypeptide(L)'
;MKLPLLTATFLLAASAALAQTTPGDQFMQAWDLDGNGTATLTELQEMRGNVFSSFDANDDGALDAEEYVLFDEARAADVANYQNAQRAQMQKVADGMTLENSDLDGDGRVSRDEFQEGTKAWFVKLDKNGDDGITLSDFGMK
;
A
#
# COMPACT_ATOMS: atom_id res chain seq x y z
N MET A 1 -24.32 24.02 -61.70
CA MET A 1 -24.80 23.49 -60.41
C MET A 1 -23.66 23.61 -59.41
N LYS A 2 -23.90 24.30 -58.29
CA LYS A 2 -22.93 24.55 -57.21
C LYS A 2 -23.15 23.45 -56.15
N LEU A 3 -22.09 22.74 -55.72
CA LEU A 3 -22.11 21.97 -54.47
C LEU A 3 -20.89 22.36 -53.62
N PRO A 4 -21.06 22.59 -52.30
CA PRO A 4 -20.08 23.28 -51.47
C PRO A 4 -19.11 22.34 -50.74
N LEU A 5 -17.93 22.91 -50.46
CA LEU A 5 -16.92 22.47 -49.51
C LEU A 5 -17.49 22.42 -48.08
N LEU A 6 -17.31 21.30 -47.38
CA LEU A 6 -17.53 21.20 -45.93
C LEU A 6 -16.39 20.37 -45.32
N THR A 7 -15.33 21.08 -44.94
CA THR A 7 -14.36 20.66 -43.93
C THR A 7 -15.07 20.48 -42.60
N ALA A 8 -15.16 19.24 -42.12
CA ALA A 8 -15.59 18.93 -40.76
C ALA A 8 -14.37 18.39 -39.99
N THR A 9 -13.66 19.31 -39.36
CA THR A 9 -12.67 19.03 -38.32
C THR A 9 -13.41 18.47 -37.11
N PHE A 10 -13.27 17.18 -36.81
CA PHE A 10 -13.67 16.64 -35.51
C PHE A 10 -12.40 16.33 -34.72
N LEU A 11 -11.97 17.34 -33.97
CA LEU A 11 -11.07 17.18 -32.83
C LEU A 11 -11.81 16.35 -31.78
N LEU A 12 -11.63 15.03 -31.82
CA LEU A 12 -11.75 14.23 -30.59
C LEU A 12 -10.46 14.46 -29.83
N ALA A 13 -10.48 15.48 -28.99
CA ALA A 13 -9.58 15.56 -27.85
C ALA A 13 -9.78 14.26 -27.06
N ALA A 14 -8.85 13.32 -27.25
CA ALA A 14 -8.59 12.30 -26.26
C ALA A 14 -8.15 13.07 -25.02
N SER A 15 -9.11 13.34 -24.13
CA SER A 15 -8.82 13.74 -22.77
C SER A 15 -7.90 12.66 -22.23
N ALA A 16 -6.60 12.95 -22.24
CA ALA A 16 -5.65 12.25 -21.40
C ALA A 16 -6.24 12.40 -19.99
N ALA A 17 -6.92 11.35 -19.53
CA ALA A 17 -7.16 11.14 -18.13
C ALA A 17 -5.78 11.29 -17.50
N LEU A 18 -5.56 12.42 -16.85
CA LEU A 18 -4.35 12.66 -16.09
C LEU A 18 -4.26 11.46 -15.15
N ALA A 19 -3.23 10.64 -15.36
CA ALA A 19 -2.92 9.50 -14.53
C ALA A 19 -2.59 10.01 -13.12
N GLN A 20 -3.61 10.36 -12.37
CA GLN A 20 -3.55 10.39 -10.92
C GLN A 20 -3.66 8.93 -10.52
N THR A 21 -2.51 8.27 -10.37
CA THR A 21 -2.41 6.95 -9.75
C THR A 21 -3.22 6.99 -8.46
N THR A 22 -4.30 6.18 -8.40
CA THR A 22 -5.13 6.10 -7.21
C THR A 22 -4.35 5.42 -6.08
N PRO A 23 -4.76 5.57 -4.81
CA PRO A 23 -4.14 4.82 -3.71
C PRO A 23 -4.15 3.31 -3.95
N GLY A 24 -5.21 2.78 -4.58
CA GLY A 24 -5.27 1.38 -5.00
C GLY A 24 -4.22 1.06 -6.07
N ASP A 25 -4.05 1.90 -7.09
CA ASP A 25 -3.03 1.68 -8.13
C ASP A 25 -1.61 1.69 -7.55
N GLN A 26 -1.33 2.61 -6.61
CA GLN A 26 -0.03 2.66 -5.93
C GLN A 26 0.21 1.43 -5.06
N PHE A 27 -0.83 0.95 -4.37
CA PHE A 27 -0.75 -0.28 -3.60
C PHE A 27 -0.48 -1.48 -4.51
N MET A 28 -1.27 -1.67 -5.57
CA MET A 28 -1.07 -2.81 -6.48
C MET A 28 0.33 -2.81 -7.10
N GLN A 29 0.85 -1.64 -7.51
CA GLN A 29 2.22 -1.54 -8.05
C GLN A 29 3.32 -1.99 -7.07
N ALA A 30 3.07 -1.90 -5.76
CA ALA A 30 4.04 -2.25 -4.74
C ALA A 30 3.83 -3.65 -4.14
N TRP A 31 2.60 -4.19 -4.21
CA TRP A 31 2.19 -5.36 -3.42
C TRP A 31 1.68 -6.55 -4.24
N ASP A 32 1.29 -6.34 -5.50
CA ASP A 32 0.96 -7.41 -6.45
C ASP A 32 2.24 -7.84 -7.18
N LEU A 33 2.87 -8.89 -6.68
CA LEU A 33 4.22 -9.29 -7.09
C LEU A 33 4.23 -9.99 -8.44
N ASP A 34 3.19 -10.76 -8.72
CA ASP A 34 3.05 -11.46 -10.01
C ASP A 34 2.33 -10.61 -11.08
N GLY A 35 1.71 -9.49 -10.69
CA GLY A 35 1.06 -8.54 -11.57
C GLY A 35 -0.29 -9.05 -12.11
N ASN A 36 -0.93 -9.99 -11.41
CA ASN A 36 -2.18 -10.60 -11.85
C ASN A 36 -3.43 -9.73 -11.54
N GLY A 37 -3.25 -8.61 -10.84
CA GLY A 37 -4.30 -7.69 -10.41
C GLY A 37 -4.91 -8.02 -9.04
N THR A 38 -4.31 -8.94 -8.28
CA THR A 38 -4.75 -9.38 -6.95
C THR A 38 -3.53 -9.61 -6.06
N ALA A 39 -3.37 -8.80 -5.02
CA ALA A 39 -2.32 -9.01 -4.03
C ALA A 39 -2.80 -10.02 -2.97
N THR A 40 -2.21 -11.20 -2.96
CA THR A 40 -2.57 -12.31 -2.07
C THR A 40 -1.89 -12.20 -0.70
N LEU A 41 -2.39 -12.92 0.30
CA LEU A 41 -1.75 -13.01 1.62
C LEU A 41 -0.28 -13.45 1.50
N THR A 42 0.02 -14.40 0.62
CA THR A 42 1.38 -14.89 0.40
C THR A 42 2.31 -13.78 -0.10
N GLU A 43 1.86 -12.98 -1.08
CA GLU A 43 2.65 -11.88 -1.63
C GLU A 43 2.83 -10.76 -0.61
N LEU A 44 1.81 -10.46 0.20
CA LEU A 44 1.93 -9.54 1.33
C LEU A 44 2.94 -10.05 2.35
N GLN A 45 2.94 -11.35 2.67
CA GLN A 45 3.91 -11.95 3.59
C GLN A 45 5.33 -11.91 3.02
N GLU A 46 5.51 -12.13 1.72
CA GLU A 46 6.80 -12.04 1.05
C GLU A 46 7.34 -10.61 1.09
N MET A 47 6.53 -9.63 0.67
CA MET A 47 6.92 -8.22 0.73
C MET A 47 7.20 -7.75 2.14
N ARG A 48 6.38 -8.14 3.12
CA ARG A 48 6.63 -7.83 4.52
C ARG A 48 7.90 -8.51 5.03
N GLY A 49 8.21 -9.74 4.63
CA GLY A 49 9.48 -10.38 4.94
C GLY A 49 10.70 -9.63 4.37
N ASN A 50 10.60 -9.11 3.15
CA ASN A 50 11.65 -8.31 2.51
C ASN A 50 11.84 -6.96 3.23
N VAL A 51 10.73 -6.32 3.60
CA VAL A 51 10.73 -5.10 4.42
C VAL A 51 11.39 -5.38 5.77
N PHE A 52 10.95 -6.40 6.51
CA PHE A 52 11.54 -6.81 7.78
C PHE A 52 13.07 -6.96 7.67
N SER A 53 13.54 -7.73 6.69
CA SER A 53 14.97 -7.99 6.48
C SER A 53 15.77 -6.74 6.08
N SER A 54 15.09 -5.70 5.56
CA SER A 54 15.74 -4.43 5.20
C SER A 54 15.95 -3.51 6.42
N PHE A 55 15.23 -3.78 7.52
CA PHE A 55 15.27 -2.98 8.76
C PHE A 55 15.90 -3.71 9.94
N ASP A 56 15.96 -5.05 9.90
CA ASP A 56 16.73 -5.90 10.83
C ASP A 56 18.22 -5.72 10.53
N ALA A 57 18.79 -4.64 11.06
CA ALA A 57 20.13 -4.16 10.73
C ALA A 57 21.21 -5.01 11.40
N ASN A 58 20.87 -5.64 12.53
CA ASN A 58 21.75 -6.51 13.28
C ASN A 58 21.57 -8.01 12.94
N ASP A 59 20.58 -8.37 12.14
CA ASP A 59 20.23 -9.74 11.71
C ASP A 59 19.97 -10.66 12.92
N ASP A 60 19.31 -10.12 13.97
CA ASP A 60 18.94 -10.86 15.19
C ASP A 60 17.56 -11.52 15.10
N GLY A 61 16.83 -11.26 14.00
CA GLY A 61 15.53 -11.86 13.72
C GLY A 61 14.36 -11.17 14.44
N ALA A 62 14.59 -9.99 15.01
CA ALA A 62 13.57 -9.10 15.55
C ALA A 62 13.84 -7.65 15.10
N LEU A 63 12.79 -6.83 15.03
CA LEU A 63 12.96 -5.37 14.90
C LEU A 63 12.82 -4.75 16.27
N ASP A 64 13.91 -4.19 16.79
CA ASP A 64 13.85 -3.48 18.06
C ASP A 64 13.48 -2.00 17.91
N ALA A 65 13.32 -1.31 19.05
CA ALA A 65 12.95 0.10 19.06
C ALA A 65 13.93 1.00 18.29
N GLU A 66 15.23 0.68 18.27
CA GLU A 66 16.25 1.47 17.57
C GLU A 66 16.15 1.27 16.05
N GLU A 67 15.86 0.05 15.61
CA GLU A 67 15.59 -0.28 14.20
C GLU A 67 14.23 0.27 13.73
N TYR A 68 13.25 0.33 14.64
CA TYR A 68 11.94 0.93 14.37
C TYR A 68 11.98 2.45 14.22
N VAL A 69 12.97 3.15 14.78
CA VAL A 69 13.13 4.60 14.55
C VAL A 69 13.26 4.89 13.06
N LEU A 70 14.05 4.10 12.33
CA LEU A 70 14.21 4.25 10.88
C LEU A 70 12.91 3.94 10.13
N PHE A 71 12.14 2.96 10.62
CA PHE A 71 10.83 2.60 10.09
C PHE A 71 9.84 3.76 10.24
N ASP A 72 9.81 4.37 11.42
CA ASP A 72 8.92 5.47 11.74
C ASP A 72 9.30 6.76 11.01
N GLU A 73 10.60 7.04 10.83
CA GLU A 73 11.07 8.15 10.03
C GLU A 73 10.68 7.99 8.55
N ALA A 74 10.91 6.81 7.96
CA ALA A 74 10.54 6.53 6.57
C ALA A 74 9.02 6.64 6.36
N ARG A 75 8.25 6.06 7.29
CA ARG A 75 6.78 6.10 7.28
C ARG A 75 6.25 7.53 7.47
N ALA A 76 6.84 8.31 8.38
CA ALA A 76 6.47 9.71 8.59
C ALA A 76 6.79 10.56 7.35
N ALA A 77 7.93 10.31 6.69
CA ALA A 77 8.30 10.97 5.44
C ALA A 77 7.32 10.62 4.30
N ASP A 78 6.89 9.35 4.21
CA ASP A 78 5.90 8.91 3.23
C ASP A 78 4.54 9.58 3.48
N VAL A 79 4.03 9.56 4.72
CA VAL A 79 2.78 10.23 5.09
C VAL A 79 2.84 11.75 4.86
N ALA A 80 4.00 12.38 5.04
CA ALA A 80 4.20 13.81 4.80
C ALA A 80 4.01 14.22 3.33
N ASN A 81 4.16 13.29 2.38
CA ASN A 81 3.91 13.54 0.96
C ASN A 81 2.40 13.63 0.63
N TYR A 82 1.53 13.20 1.53
CA TYR A 82 0.08 13.24 1.35
C TYR A 82 -0.56 14.45 2.06
N GLN A 83 -1.67 14.96 1.52
CA GLN A 83 -2.42 16.08 2.09
C GLN A 83 -3.88 15.71 2.38
N ASN A 84 -4.51 16.47 3.28
CA ASN A 84 -5.96 16.39 3.59
C ASN A 84 -6.42 14.97 3.99
N ALA A 85 -7.58 14.53 3.48
CA ALA A 85 -8.16 13.23 3.82
C ALA A 85 -7.26 12.04 3.46
N GLN A 86 -6.45 12.14 2.40
CA GLN A 86 -5.47 11.12 2.04
C GLN A 86 -4.37 10.99 3.09
N ARG A 87 -3.88 12.11 3.65
CA ARG A 87 -2.94 12.07 4.78
C ARG A 87 -3.53 11.36 5.97
N ALA A 88 -4.78 11.64 6.33
CA ALA A 88 -5.44 10.99 7.46
C ALA A 88 -5.63 9.47 7.24
N GLN A 89 -5.88 9.05 6.00
CA GLN A 89 -5.97 7.64 5.65
C GLN A 89 -4.60 6.96 5.71
N MET A 90 -3.58 7.55 5.10
CA MET A 90 -2.21 7.02 5.14
C MET A 90 -1.64 7.00 6.55
N GLN A 91 -1.94 8.02 7.38
CA GLN A 91 -1.58 8.02 8.80
C GLN A 91 -2.18 6.82 9.54
N LYS A 92 -3.45 6.45 9.28
CA LYS A 92 -4.05 5.26 9.92
C LYS A 92 -3.41 3.96 9.48
N VAL A 93 -3.06 3.85 8.19
CA VAL A 93 -2.34 2.68 7.66
C VAL A 93 -0.98 2.60 8.33
N ALA A 94 -0.28 3.73 8.36
CA ALA A 94 1.01 3.88 9.00
C ALA A 94 0.93 3.52 10.49
N ASP A 95 -0.02 4.07 11.24
CA ASP A 95 -0.13 3.86 12.70
C ASP A 95 -0.39 2.40 13.03
N GLY A 96 -1.14 1.69 12.19
CA GLY A 96 -1.34 0.24 12.33
C GLY A 96 -0.07 -0.60 12.15
N MET A 97 1.05 0.02 11.75
CA MET A 97 2.35 -0.63 11.54
C MET A 97 3.41 -0.18 12.55
N THR A 98 3.04 0.61 13.58
CA THR A 98 3.96 0.98 14.67
C THR A 98 4.44 -0.25 15.43
N LEU A 99 5.57 -0.11 16.13
CA LEU A 99 6.10 -1.14 17.03
C LEU A 99 5.01 -1.60 18.00
N GLU A 100 4.33 -0.66 18.68
CA GLU A 100 3.30 -0.95 19.67
C GLU A 100 2.08 -1.72 19.11
N ASN A 101 1.80 -1.62 17.82
CA ASN A 101 0.71 -2.36 17.18
C ASN A 101 1.17 -3.69 16.56
N SER A 102 2.48 -3.90 16.45
CA SER A 102 3.10 -5.07 15.84
C SER A 102 3.77 -5.99 16.86
N ASP A 103 4.14 -5.45 18.03
CA ASP A 103 4.65 -6.15 19.22
C ASP A 103 3.44 -6.76 19.95
N LEU A 104 3.22 -8.06 19.75
CA LEU A 104 2.02 -8.75 20.22
C LEU A 104 2.20 -9.30 21.63
N ASP A 105 3.43 -9.63 22.02
CA ASP A 105 3.75 -10.15 23.35
C ASP A 105 4.23 -9.09 24.36
N GLY A 106 4.55 -7.88 23.88
CA GLY A 106 4.90 -6.71 24.68
C GLY A 106 6.34 -6.73 25.18
N ASP A 107 7.25 -7.46 24.52
CA ASP A 107 8.66 -7.54 24.89
C ASP A 107 9.50 -6.32 24.44
N GLY A 108 8.88 -5.40 23.69
CA GLY A 108 9.51 -4.18 23.18
C GLY A 108 10.25 -4.36 21.86
N ARG A 109 10.08 -5.51 21.21
CA ARG A 109 10.59 -5.84 19.88
C ARG A 109 9.47 -6.46 19.05
N VAL A 110 9.68 -6.57 17.74
CA VAL A 110 8.74 -7.26 16.86
C VAL A 110 9.46 -8.42 16.21
N SER A 111 9.16 -9.64 16.67
CA SER A 111 9.73 -10.85 16.11
C SER A 111 9.18 -11.13 14.71
N ARG A 112 9.89 -11.97 13.94
CA ARG A 112 9.44 -12.39 12.61
C ARG A 112 8.05 -13.05 12.62
N ASP A 113 7.72 -13.79 13.68
CA ASP A 113 6.44 -14.47 13.82
C ASP A 113 5.33 -13.45 14.09
N GLU A 114 5.53 -12.50 15.01
CA GLU A 114 4.59 -11.41 15.27
C GLU A 114 4.38 -10.52 14.05
N PHE A 115 5.45 -10.25 13.31
CA PHE A 115 5.36 -9.51 12.05
C PHE A 115 4.47 -10.24 11.04
N GLN A 116 4.61 -11.56 10.90
CA GLN A 116 3.77 -12.37 10.02
C GLN A 116 2.32 -12.49 10.49
N GLU A 117 2.09 -12.62 11.80
CA GLU A 117 0.74 -12.62 12.36
C GLU A 117 0.04 -11.28 12.16
N GLY A 118 0.76 -10.17 12.34
CA GLY A 118 0.30 -8.83 12.00
C GLY A 118 -0.11 -8.70 10.53
N THR A 119 0.59 -9.40 9.61
CA THR A 119 0.25 -9.37 8.17
C THR A 119 -1.12 -9.95 7.91
N LYS A 120 -1.47 -11.06 8.59
CA LYS A 120 -2.80 -11.68 8.46
C LYS A 120 -3.90 -10.74 8.96
N ALA A 121 -3.68 -10.11 10.12
CA ALA A 121 -4.63 -9.16 10.67
C ALA A 121 -4.79 -7.92 9.78
N TRP A 122 -3.71 -7.46 9.15
CA TRP A 122 -3.73 -6.35 8.20
C TRP A 122 -4.44 -6.71 6.90
N PHE A 123 -4.18 -7.89 6.34
CA PHE A 123 -4.86 -8.42 5.15
C PHE A 123 -6.38 -8.41 5.34
N VAL A 124 -6.89 -8.95 6.46
CA VAL A 124 -8.32 -8.96 6.77
C VAL A 124 -8.93 -7.55 6.86
N LYS A 125 -8.15 -6.55 7.26
CA LYS A 125 -8.62 -5.15 7.29
C LYS A 125 -8.68 -4.51 5.90
N LEU A 126 -7.84 -4.97 4.99
CA LEU A 126 -7.75 -4.45 3.63
C LEU A 126 -8.73 -5.15 2.69
N ASP A 127 -8.93 -6.47 2.83
CA ASP A 127 -9.89 -7.27 2.06
C ASP A 127 -11.32 -6.92 2.51
N LYS A 128 -11.94 -5.96 1.84
CA LYS A 128 -13.27 -5.46 2.22
C LYS A 128 -14.38 -6.24 1.58
N ASN A 129 -14.14 -6.82 0.41
CA ASN A 129 -15.13 -7.59 -0.33
C ASN A 129 -15.13 -9.08 0.07
N GLY A 130 -14.09 -9.55 0.78
CA GLY A 130 -13.94 -10.91 1.29
C GLY A 130 -13.68 -11.93 0.21
N ASP A 131 -12.93 -11.56 -0.84
CA ASP A 131 -12.62 -12.44 -1.97
C ASP A 131 -11.27 -13.16 -1.86
N ASP A 132 -10.66 -13.13 -0.67
CA ASP A 132 -9.35 -13.70 -0.37
C ASP A 132 -8.21 -13.07 -1.20
N GLY A 133 -8.39 -11.83 -1.66
CA GLY A 133 -7.36 -11.03 -2.33
C GLY A 133 -7.55 -9.53 -2.11
N ILE A 134 -6.45 -8.77 -2.18
CA ILE A 134 -6.55 -7.31 -2.22
C ILE A 134 -6.55 -6.86 -3.66
N THR A 135 -7.66 -6.27 -4.10
CA THR A 135 -7.85 -5.78 -5.47
C THR A 135 -8.15 -4.29 -5.48
N LEU A 136 -8.16 -3.67 -6.67
CA LEU A 136 -8.64 -2.29 -6.81
C LEU A 136 -10.07 -2.08 -6.28
N SER A 137 -10.89 -3.14 -6.22
CA SER A 137 -12.26 -3.08 -5.72
C SER A 137 -12.32 -2.80 -4.22
N ASP A 138 -11.31 -3.20 -3.45
CA ASP A 138 -11.21 -2.95 -2.00
C ASP A 138 -10.90 -1.48 -1.66
N PHE A 139 -10.34 -0.76 -2.63
CA PHE A 139 -10.06 0.67 -2.54
C PHE A 139 -11.22 1.54 -3.04
N GLY A 140 -12.14 0.97 -3.84
CA GLY A 140 -13.36 1.63 -4.26
C GLY A 140 -14.27 1.92 -3.06
N MET A 141 -14.54 3.19 -2.76
CA MET A 141 -15.59 3.55 -1.81
C MET A 141 -16.95 3.04 -2.33
N LYS A 142 -17.77 2.50 -1.42
CA LYS A 142 -19.22 2.37 -1.63
C LYS A 142 -19.86 3.75 -1.83
#